data_AF-A0A542D2V9-F1
#
_entry.id   AF-A0A542D2V9-F1
#
_cell.length_a   1.000
_cell.length_b   1.000
_cell.length_c   1.000
_cell.angle_alpha   90.00
_cell.angle_beta   90.00
_cell.angle_gamma   90.00
#
_symmetry.space_group_name_H-M   'P 1'
#
loop_
_entity.id
_entity.type
_entity.pdbx_description
1 polymer ?
#
loop_
_entity_poly.entity_id
_entity_poly.type
_entity_poly.pdbx_seq_one_letter_code
_entity_poly.pdbx_strand_id
1 'polypeptide(L)'
;MERLTKLSTLSITLGVTILMHAPLYANDKVDNYKYSLSDGIDICFKKVKEKLGDEAKISTIRASFASGGEIDPRNINKPQGAMTTCTVTYQNPEDPKKLLSMRMETKSGEFQKPRQVEIRVTGNPSKFNLDDYLISFDKIDLSPLPAFMASQEKSLSEYYAKFAWSGVSLSAPGAFSREHLLRIDVEGRLAVNDIKSSGYASLSVDGKKVDKNRLIK
;
A
#
# COMPACT_ATOMS: atom_id res chain seq x y z
N MET A 1 61.73 12.70 -40.41
CA MET A 1 60.65 13.69 -40.28
C MET A 1 59.48 13.18 -41.10
N GLU A 2 58.81 12.15 -40.60
CA GLU A 2 57.63 12.22 -39.70
C GLU A 2 56.34 12.53 -40.45
N ARG A 3 55.58 11.44 -40.69
CA ARG A 3 54.17 11.42 -41.02
C ARG A 3 53.38 11.85 -39.78
N LEU A 4 52.34 12.67 -39.95
CA LEU A 4 51.23 12.71 -39.00
C LEU A 4 49.91 12.80 -39.75
N THR A 5 49.30 11.63 -39.93
CA THR A 5 47.92 11.42 -40.36
C THR A 5 47.00 11.87 -39.22
N LYS A 6 46.18 12.90 -39.42
CA LYS A 6 45.14 13.29 -38.47
C LYS A 6 43.99 12.29 -38.55
N LEU A 7 43.87 11.42 -37.54
CA LEU A 7 42.63 10.70 -37.26
C LEU A 7 41.60 11.71 -36.72
N SER A 8 40.51 11.93 -37.46
CA SER A 8 39.29 12.48 -36.90
C SER A 8 38.57 11.37 -36.13
N THR A 9 38.66 11.41 -34.80
CA THR A 9 37.84 10.58 -33.90
C THR A 9 36.36 10.92 -34.08
N LEU A 10 35.60 9.99 -34.67
CA LEU A 10 34.15 9.95 -34.49
C LEU A 10 33.88 9.58 -33.02
N SER A 11 33.48 10.55 -32.21
CA SER A 11 32.83 10.27 -30.93
C SER A 11 31.44 9.72 -31.22
N ILE A 12 31.30 8.39 -31.19
CA ILE A 12 30.00 7.76 -31.02
C ILE A 12 29.63 7.98 -29.55
N THR A 13 28.90 9.05 -29.28
CA THR A 13 28.18 9.21 -28.02
C THR A 13 27.12 8.11 -27.98
N LEU A 14 27.46 6.94 -27.41
CA LEU A 14 26.46 6.00 -26.93
C LEU A 14 25.73 6.74 -25.80
N GLY A 15 24.67 7.46 -26.16
CA GLY A 15 23.67 7.89 -25.22
C GLY A 15 23.00 6.65 -24.67
N VAL A 16 23.57 6.09 -23.59
CA VAL A 16 22.83 5.19 -22.73
C VAL A 16 21.73 6.06 -22.13
N THR A 17 20.56 6.09 -22.78
CA THR A 17 19.34 6.57 -22.18
C THR A 17 19.05 5.59 -21.05
N ILE A 18 19.64 5.84 -19.88
CA ILE A 18 19.16 5.25 -18.64
C ILE A 18 17.76 5.87 -18.51
N LEU A 19 16.73 5.15 -18.97
CA LEU A 19 15.38 5.39 -18.49
C LEU A 19 15.44 5.10 -17.00
N MET A 20 15.77 6.13 -16.22
CA MET A 20 15.47 6.16 -14.80
C MET A 20 13.95 6.13 -14.73
N HIS A 21 13.40 4.93 -14.59
CA HIS A 21 12.02 4.71 -14.18
C HIS A 21 11.96 5.18 -12.73
N ALA A 22 11.91 6.49 -12.54
CA ALA A 22 11.58 7.03 -11.24
C ALA A 22 10.20 6.47 -10.90
N PRO A 23 10.04 5.74 -9.78
CA PRO A 23 8.71 5.46 -9.26
C PRO A 23 7.95 6.78 -9.25
N LEU A 24 6.82 6.82 -9.92
CA LEU A 24 5.95 7.98 -10.01
C LEU A 24 5.31 8.21 -8.64
N TYR A 25 6.11 8.67 -7.68
CA TYR A 25 5.64 9.24 -6.43
C TYR A 25 4.88 10.51 -6.81
N ALA A 26 3.59 10.51 -6.48
CA ALA A 26 2.57 11.50 -6.83
C ALA A 26 3.08 12.93 -7.06
N ASN A 27 2.73 13.51 -8.22
CA ASN A 27 2.79 14.95 -8.40
C ASN A 27 1.67 15.62 -7.59
N ASP A 28 2.09 16.61 -6.78
CA ASP A 28 1.44 17.81 -6.27
C ASP A 28 -0.08 17.83 -6.07
N LYS A 29 -0.48 18.17 -4.82
CA LYS A 29 -1.82 18.62 -4.37
C LYS A 29 -2.96 18.26 -5.32
N VAL A 30 -3.57 17.13 -5.02
CA VAL A 30 -4.72 16.67 -5.77
C VAL A 30 -5.99 17.37 -5.27
N ASP A 31 -6.53 18.30 -6.06
CA ASP A 31 -7.86 18.87 -5.79
C ASP A 31 -8.87 17.73 -5.56
N ASN A 32 -9.59 17.78 -4.43
CA ASN A 32 -10.53 16.75 -3.93
C ASN A 32 -9.94 15.57 -3.14
N TYR A 33 -8.66 15.55 -2.76
CA TYR A 33 -8.15 14.54 -1.84
C TYR A 33 -7.31 15.18 -0.74
N LYS A 34 -7.63 14.83 0.52
CA LYS A 34 -6.91 15.35 1.69
C LYS A 34 -5.52 14.75 1.84
N TYR A 35 -5.37 13.47 1.50
CA TYR A 35 -4.14 12.71 1.66
C TYR A 35 -3.76 11.94 0.40
N SER A 36 -2.46 11.72 0.21
CA SER A 36 -1.89 10.95 -0.89
C SER A 36 -0.65 10.16 -0.42
N LEU A 37 -0.02 9.42 -1.33
CA LEU A 37 1.27 8.75 -1.06
C LEU A 37 2.38 9.72 -0.64
N SER A 38 2.29 11.01 -1.00
CA SER A 38 3.25 12.04 -0.55
C SER A 38 3.22 12.26 0.97
N ASP A 39 2.08 11.95 1.63
CA ASP A 39 1.93 12.03 3.09
C ASP A 39 2.46 10.78 3.80
N GLY A 40 2.97 9.81 3.04
CA GLY A 40 3.43 8.51 3.49
C GLY A 40 2.40 7.41 3.20
N ILE A 41 2.91 6.23 2.83
CA ILE A 41 2.07 5.04 2.58
C ILE A 41 1.21 4.69 3.82
N ASP A 42 1.72 4.98 5.01
CA ASP A 42 1.12 4.71 6.31
C ASP A 42 0.16 5.80 6.81
N ILE A 43 -0.15 6.82 6.00
CA ILE A 43 -0.96 7.98 6.45
C ILE A 43 -2.32 7.57 7.04
N CYS A 44 -2.99 6.56 6.47
CA CYS A 44 -4.24 6.05 7.02
C CYS A 44 -4.04 5.47 8.43
N PHE A 45 -2.95 4.72 8.67
CA PHE A 45 -2.63 4.17 9.99
C PHE A 45 -2.38 5.28 11.00
N LYS A 46 -1.60 6.30 10.64
CA LYS A 46 -1.36 7.48 11.49
C LYS A 46 -2.68 8.15 11.90
N LYS A 47 -3.60 8.37 10.96
CA LYS A 47 -4.90 9.01 11.24
C LYS A 47 -5.86 8.14 12.04
N VAL A 48 -5.85 6.83 11.83
CA VAL A 48 -6.61 5.91 12.70
C VAL A 48 -6.05 5.95 14.12
N LYS A 49 -4.72 5.93 14.28
CA LYS A 49 -4.05 6.01 15.58
C LYS A 49 -4.38 7.30 16.32
N GLU A 50 -4.31 8.44 15.64
CA GLU A 50 -4.74 9.75 16.18
C GLU A 50 -6.20 9.74 16.66
N LYS A 51 -7.09 9.01 15.96
CA LYS A 51 -8.52 8.98 16.27
C LYS A 51 -8.88 8.02 17.40
N LEU A 52 -8.23 6.87 17.49
CA LEU A 52 -8.59 5.78 18.40
C LEU A 52 -7.63 5.63 19.60
N GLY A 53 -6.41 6.15 19.51
CA GLY A 53 -5.36 5.96 20.51
C GLY A 53 -4.51 4.71 20.28
N ASP A 54 -3.37 4.66 20.98
CA ASP A 54 -2.31 3.66 20.81
C ASP A 54 -2.71 2.25 21.27
N GLU A 55 -3.60 2.15 22.26
CA GLU A 55 -4.00 0.85 22.83
C GLU A 55 -5.28 0.29 22.19
N ALA A 56 -5.83 0.99 21.19
CA ALA A 56 -7.04 0.55 20.51
C ALA A 56 -6.86 -0.85 19.93
N LYS A 57 -7.84 -1.73 20.16
CA LYS A 57 -7.85 -3.09 19.62
C LYS A 57 -8.41 -3.09 18.20
N ILE A 58 -7.53 -3.33 17.24
CA ILE A 58 -7.81 -3.26 15.81
C ILE A 58 -7.95 -4.67 15.24
N SER A 59 -8.95 -4.86 14.39
CA SER A 59 -9.08 -6.07 13.58
C SER A 59 -8.47 -5.88 12.20
N THR A 60 -8.86 -4.83 11.49
CA THR A 60 -8.38 -4.56 10.13
C THR A 60 -8.21 -3.06 9.87
N ILE A 61 -7.24 -2.72 9.02
CA ILE A 61 -7.10 -1.39 8.43
C ILE A 61 -6.87 -1.58 6.93
N ARG A 62 -7.50 -0.76 6.10
CA ARG A 62 -7.30 -0.78 4.64
C ARG A 62 -7.10 0.63 4.12
N ALA A 63 -5.93 0.87 3.56
CA ALA A 63 -5.60 2.05 2.77
C ALA A 63 -5.48 1.65 1.30
N SER A 64 -6.06 2.44 0.39
CA SER A 64 -5.87 2.26 -1.05
C SER A 64 -5.59 3.59 -1.71
N PHE A 65 -4.68 3.57 -2.67
CA PHE A 65 -4.23 4.73 -3.43
C PHE A 65 -4.49 4.48 -4.91
N ALA A 66 -4.88 5.53 -5.64
CA ALA A 66 -5.11 5.41 -7.07
C ALA A 66 -3.79 5.13 -7.80
N SER A 67 -3.76 4.14 -8.69
CA SER A 67 -2.60 3.83 -9.52
C SER A 67 -2.41 4.79 -10.69
N GLY A 68 -3.39 5.65 -10.98
CA GLY A 68 -3.35 6.63 -12.07
C GLY A 68 -3.87 6.07 -13.40
N GLY A 69 -4.24 7.00 -14.30
CA GLY A 69 -4.83 6.68 -15.60
C GLY A 69 -3.90 5.90 -16.54
N GLU A 70 -2.59 6.07 -16.41
CA GLU A 70 -1.60 5.34 -17.21
C GLU A 70 -1.56 3.84 -16.88
N ILE A 71 -1.91 3.46 -15.65
CA ILE A 71 -1.96 2.06 -15.21
C ILE A 71 -3.38 1.52 -15.35
N ASP A 72 -4.39 2.26 -14.87
CA ASP A 72 -5.80 1.91 -15.01
C ASP A 72 -6.57 3.03 -15.72
N PRO A 73 -6.83 2.91 -17.04
CA PRO A 73 -7.58 3.88 -17.83
C PRO A 73 -8.99 4.15 -17.27
N ARG A 74 -9.58 3.21 -16.51
CA ARG A 74 -10.88 3.42 -15.86
C ARG A 74 -10.82 4.42 -14.71
N ASN A 75 -9.62 4.74 -14.23
CA ASN A 75 -9.34 5.68 -13.16
C ASN A 75 -8.66 6.96 -13.69
N ILE A 76 -8.85 7.34 -14.96
CA ILE A 76 -8.23 8.56 -15.54
C ILE A 76 -8.54 9.84 -14.74
N ASN A 77 -9.71 9.89 -14.09
CA ASN A 77 -10.14 11.01 -13.26
C ASN A 77 -9.62 10.95 -11.82
N LYS A 78 -8.82 9.94 -11.47
CA LYS A 78 -8.20 9.79 -10.15
C LYS A 78 -6.71 10.00 -10.27
N PRO A 79 -6.20 11.09 -9.70
CA PRO A 79 -4.77 11.38 -9.78
C PRO A 79 -3.97 10.31 -9.05
N GLN A 80 -2.85 9.95 -9.64
CA GLN A 80 -2.00 8.89 -9.13
C GLN A 80 -1.52 9.18 -7.70
N GLY A 81 -1.55 8.17 -6.86
CA GLY A 81 -1.18 8.27 -5.45
C GLY A 81 -2.23 8.91 -4.55
N ALA A 82 -3.35 9.42 -5.07
CA ALA A 82 -4.44 9.94 -4.23
C ALA A 82 -5.05 8.83 -3.37
N MET A 83 -5.25 9.07 -2.06
CA MET A 83 -5.87 8.09 -1.18
C MET A 83 -7.37 7.97 -1.47
N THR A 84 -7.79 6.82 -1.97
CA THR A 84 -9.18 6.56 -2.38
C THR A 84 -9.99 5.80 -1.34
N THR A 85 -9.32 5.20 -0.35
CA THR A 85 -9.96 4.48 0.75
C THR A 85 -9.06 4.53 1.98
N CYS A 86 -9.65 4.82 3.12
CA CYS A 86 -9.09 4.54 4.44
C CYS A 86 -10.24 4.05 5.33
N THR A 87 -10.18 2.79 5.73
CA THR A 87 -11.19 2.15 6.59
C THR A 87 -10.52 1.38 7.71
N VAL A 88 -11.14 1.36 8.87
CA VAL A 88 -10.70 0.56 10.02
C VAL A 88 -11.89 -0.22 10.58
N THR A 89 -11.61 -1.43 11.06
CA THR A 89 -12.50 -2.21 11.92
C THR A 89 -11.79 -2.43 13.26
N TYR A 90 -12.46 -2.11 14.36
CA TYR A 90 -11.88 -2.11 15.70
C TYR A 90 -12.91 -2.54 16.75
N GLN A 91 -12.45 -2.94 17.92
CA GLN A 91 -13.32 -3.33 19.04
C GLN A 91 -14.13 -2.13 19.52
N ASN A 92 -15.42 -2.35 19.78
CA ASN A 92 -16.24 -1.31 20.39
C ASN A 92 -15.78 -1.08 21.84
N PRO A 93 -15.33 0.13 22.21
CA PRO A 93 -14.89 0.43 23.58
C PRO A 93 -16.02 0.33 24.62
N GLU A 94 -17.29 0.47 24.19
CA GLU A 94 -18.45 0.36 25.07
C GLU A 94 -18.96 -1.09 25.22
N ASP A 95 -18.64 -1.96 24.27
CA ASP A 95 -19.05 -3.37 24.27
C ASP A 95 -17.97 -4.25 23.64
N PRO A 96 -17.06 -4.85 24.43
CA PRO A 96 -15.91 -5.58 23.91
C PRO A 96 -16.28 -6.82 23.08
N LYS A 97 -17.55 -7.25 23.08
CA LYS A 97 -18.03 -8.36 22.26
C LYS A 97 -18.41 -7.93 20.83
N LYS A 98 -18.36 -6.63 20.53
CA LYS A 98 -18.77 -6.06 19.25
C LYS A 98 -17.61 -5.38 18.54
N LEU A 99 -17.72 -5.32 17.22
CA LEU A 99 -16.84 -4.56 16.35
C LEU A 99 -17.57 -3.33 15.80
N LEU A 100 -16.82 -2.24 15.64
CA LEU A 100 -17.20 -1.07 14.88
C LEU A 100 -16.33 -0.95 13.64
N SER A 101 -16.88 -0.36 12.59
CA SER A 101 -16.11 0.08 11.42
C SER A 101 -16.38 1.54 11.14
N MET A 102 -15.33 2.27 10.74
CA MET A 102 -15.44 3.63 10.24
C MET A 102 -14.59 3.81 8.98
N ARG A 103 -15.04 4.73 8.13
CA ARG A 103 -14.38 5.13 6.90
C ARG A 103 -14.01 6.60 7.00
N MET A 104 -12.82 6.95 6.53
CA MET A 104 -12.44 8.34 6.31
C MET A 104 -13.04 8.85 5.01
N GLU A 105 -13.63 10.03 5.05
CA GLU A 105 -14.00 10.78 3.86
C GLU A 105 -12.73 11.35 3.21
N THR A 106 -12.45 10.97 1.96
CA THR A 106 -11.15 11.23 1.35
C THR A 106 -10.94 12.69 0.98
N LYS A 107 -12.03 13.46 0.82
CA LYS A 107 -11.98 14.90 0.55
C LYS A 107 -11.61 15.73 1.78
N SER A 108 -12.24 15.46 2.91
CA SER A 108 -12.03 16.23 4.15
C SER A 108 -10.93 15.67 5.04
N GLY A 109 -10.69 14.35 4.98
CA GLY A 109 -9.84 13.61 5.91
C GLY A 109 -10.54 13.24 7.23
N GLU A 110 -11.84 13.52 7.36
CA GLU A 110 -12.58 13.21 8.59
C GLU A 110 -13.16 11.80 8.59
N PHE A 111 -13.14 11.15 9.76
CA PHE A 111 -13.80 9.86 9.93
C PHE A 111 -15.30 10.04 10.07
N GLN A 112 -16.05 9.28 9.26
CA GLN A 112 -17.50 9.17 9.37
C GLN A 112 -17.89 8.50 10.70
N LYS A 113 -19.16 8.68 11.09
CA LYS A 113 -19.70 8.02 12.29
C LYS A 113 -19.50 6.50 12.19
N PRO A 114 -18.96 5.84 13.25
CA PRO A 114 -18.77 4.40 13.26
C PRO A 114 -20.10 3.64 13.14
N ARG A 115 -20.03 2.46 12.54
CA ARG A 115 -21.17 1.55 12.37
C ARG A 115 -20.82 0.19 12.94
N GLN A 116 -21.80 -0.47 13.54
CA GLN A 116 -21.61 -1.83 14.04
C GLN A 116 -21.34 -2.79 12.89
N VAL A 117 -20.39 -3.69 13.11
CA VAL A 117 -20.07 -4.78 12.19
C VAL A 117 -20.77 -6.06 12.66
N GLU A 118 -21.47 -6.71 11.74
CA GLU A 118 -22.03 -8.03 11.96
C GLU A 118 -20.90 -9.08 11.89
N ILE A 119 -20.67 -9.81 12.98
CA ILE A 119 -19.70 -10.90 13.02
C ILE A 119 -20.41 -12.19 12.59
N ARG A 120 -19.94 -12.79 11.49
CA ARG A 120 -20.43 -14.07 11.00
C ARG A 120 -19.39 -15.15 11.27
N VAL A 121 -19.75 -16.10 12.12
CA VAL A 121 -18.90 -17.25 12.46
C VAL A 121 -19.36 -18.46 11.65
N THR A 122 -18.42 -19.08 10.94
CA THR A 122 -18.64 -20.37 10.30
C THR A 122 -17.99 -21.47 11.14
N GLY A 123 -18.64 -22.64 11.26
CA GLY A 123 -18.20 -23.72 12.14
C GLY A 123 -18.86 -23.66 13.52
N ASN A 124 -18.12 -24.02 14.58
CA ASN A 124 -18.66 -24.06 15.94
C ASN A 124 -18.56 -22.68 16.63
N PRO A 125 -19.67 -21.96 16.86
CA PRO A 125 -19.63 -20.62 17.45
C PRO A 125 -19.12 -20.60 18.89
N SER A 126 -19.21 -21.71 19.64
CA SER A 126 -18.74 -21.74 21.04
C SER A 126 -17.21 -21.70 21.16
N LYS A 127 -16.49 -21.93 20.06
CA LYS A 127 -15.03 -21.79 19.98
C LYS A 127 -14.57 -20.43 19.48
N PHE A 128 -15.51 -19.55 19.10
CA PHE A 128 -15.17 -18.23 18.61
C PHE A 128 -14.78 -17.32 19.77
N ASN A 129 -13.60 -16.72 19.66
CA ASN A 129 -13.15 -15.65 20.53
C ASN A 129 -12.78 -14.44 19.66
N LEU A 130 -13.39 -13.28 19.94
CA LEU A 130 -13.11 -12.06 19.18
C LEU A 130 -11.67 -11.58 19.40
N ASP A 131 -11.12 -11.77 20.59
CA ASP A 131 -9.78 -11.29 20.94
C ASP A 131 -8.68 -11.92 20.08
N ASP A 132 -8.92 -13.13 19.55
CA ASP A 132 -8.01 -13.81 18.62
C ASP A 132 -7.87 -13.07 17.27
N TYR A 133 -8.79 -12.16 16.96
CA TYR A 133 -8.82 -11.37 15.72
C TYR A 133 -8.47 -9.90 15.95
N LEU A 134 -8.05 -9.56 17.17
CA LEU A 134 -7.72 -8.21 17.59
C LEU A 134 -6.22 -8.10 17.88
N ILE A 135 -5.63 -6.97 17.48
CA ILE A 135 -4.28 -6.58 17.84
C ILE A 135 -4.29 -5.16 18.39
N SER A 136 -3.46 -4.90 19.39
CA SER A 136 -3.26 -3.56 19.95
C SER A 136 -2.50 -2.68 18.96
N PHE A 137 -2.92 -1.43 18.75
CA PHE A 137 -2.34 -0.56 17.72
C PHE A 137 -0.84 -0.33 17.91
N ASP A 138 -0.38 -0.17 19.15
CA ASP A 138 1.03 -0.03 19.56
C ASP A 138 1.95 -1.17 19.09
N LYS A 139 1.40 -2.34 18.77
CA LYS A 139 2.17 -3.48 18.22
C LYS A 139 2.37 -3.42 16.71
N ILE A 140 1.77 -2.45 16.04
CA ILE A 140 1.85 -2.29 14.59
C ILE A 140 2.91 -1.23 14.26
N ASP A 141 3.99 -1.65 13.61
CA ASP A 141 5.09 -0.77 13.18
C ASP A 141 5.24 -0.82 11.65
N LEU A 142 5.01 0.33 11.02
CA LEU A 142 5.12 0.51 9.56
C LEU A 142 6.42 1.23 9.17
N SER A 143 7.26 1.61 10.13
CA SER A 143 8.51 2.33 9.86
C SER A 143 9.48 1.59 8.94
N PRO A 144 9.50 0.23 8.86
CA PRO A 144 10.36 -0.46 7.90
C PRO A 144 9.82 -0.48 6.47
N LEU A 145 8.54 -0.16 6.24
CA LEU A 145 7.90 -0.32 4.94
C LEU A 145 8.56 0.52 3.83
N PRO A 146 8.94 1.79 4.03
CA PRO A 146 9.60 2.57 2.98
C PRO A 146 10.90 1.91 2.48
N ALA A 147 11.73 1.38 3.39
CA ALA A 147 12.96 0.69 3.02
C ALA A 147 12.68 -0.61 2.26
N PHE A 148 11.67 -1.39 2.72
CA PHE A 148 11.21 -2.55 1.98
C PHE A 148 10.73 -2.17 0.57
N MET A 149 9.88 -1.16 0.43
CA MET A 149 9.35 -0.70 -0.86
C MET A 149 10.49 -0.31 -1.81
N ALA A 150 11.44 0.52 -1.37
CA ALA A 150 12.61 0.92 -2.15
C ALA A 150 13.44 -0.28 -2.61
N SER A 151 13.60 -1.31 -1.77
CA SER A 151 14.35 -2.53 -2.13
C SER A 151 13.72 -3.32 -3.28
N GLN A 152 12.42 -3.16 -3.53
CA GLN A 152 11.67 -3.90 -4.56
C GLN A 152 11.61 -3.13 -5.89
N GLU A 153 11.93 -1.83 -5.91
CA GLU A 153 11.71 -0.96 -7.07
C GLU A 153 12.47 -1.42 -8.32
N LYS A 154 13.69 -1.94 -8.16
CA LYS A 154 14.49 -2.44 -9.28
C LYS A 154 13.80 -3.61 -9.97
N SER A 155 13.47 -4.66 -9.21
CA SER A 155 12.81 -5.85 -9.75
C SER A 155 11.44 -5.52 -10.34
N LEU A 156 10.69 -4.61 -9.70
CA LEU A 156 9.41 -4.12 -10.22
C LEU A 156 9.56 -3.41 -11.56
N SER A 157 10.61 -2.60 -11.73
CA SER A 157 10.91 -1.89 -12.98
C SER A 157 11.34 -2.82 -14.12
N GLU A 158 11.91 -3.98 -13.82
CA GLU A 158 12.24 -5.00 -14.82
C GLU A 158 10.98 -5.75 -15.30
N TYR A 159 9.98 -5.91 -14.42
CA TYR A 159 8.76 -6.66 -14.72
C TYR A 159 7.63 -5.78 -15.28
N TYR A 160 7.47 -4.57 -14.76
CA TYR A 160 6.45 -3.60 -15.16
C TYR A 160 7.08 -2.46 -15.97
N ALA A 161 6.49 -2.10 -17.11
CA ALA A 161 6.85 -0.86 -17.81
C ALA A 161 6.44 0.39 -17.00
N LYS A 162 5.34 0.28 -16.24
CA LYS A 162 4.84 1.31 -15.32
C LYS A 162 4.21 0.64 -14.11
N PHE A 163 4.52 1.11 -12.91
CA PHE A 163 3.88 0.61 -11.69
C PHE A 163 3.69 1.72 -10.66
N ALA A 164 2.77 1.48 -9.74
CA ALA A 164 2.50 2.34 -8.59
C ALA A 164 2.12 1.48 -7.39
N TRP A 165 2.62 1.86 -6.21
CA TRP A 165 2.12 1.35 -4.95
C TRP A 165 0.65 1.75 -4.78
N SER A 166 -0.21 0.79 -4.51
CA SER A 166 -1.67 0.98 -4.57
C SER A 166 -2.38 0.76 -3.24
N GLY A 167 -1.68 0.30 -2.21
CA GLY A 167 -2.31 0.08 -0.91
C GLY A 167 -1.38 -0.42 0.18
N VAL A 168 -1.80 -0.18 1.41
CA VAL A 168 -1.29 -0.83 2.61
C VAL A 168 -2.47 -1.24 3.48
N SER A 169 -2.44 -2.43 4.05
CA SER A 169 -3.53 -2.94 4.89
C SER A 169 -3.01 -3.80 6.03
N LEU A 170 -3.75 -3.80 7.14
CA LEU A 170 -3.64 -4.77 8.21
C LEU A 170 -4.80 -5.75 8.02
N SER A 171 -4.46 -7.03 7.84
CA SER A 171 -5.44 -8.12 7.78
C SER A 171 -5.47 -8.85 9.11
N ALA A 172 -6.68 -9.17 9.59
CA ALA A 172 -6.86 -10.06 10.73
C ALA A 172 -6.51 -11.51 10.36
N PRO A 173 -6.24 -12.37 11.36
CA PRO A 173 -6.20 -13.82 11.18
C PRO A 173 -7.44 -14.35 10.44
N GLY A 174 -7.26 -15.41 9.67
CA GLY A 174 -8.33 -16.01 8.87
C GLY A 174 -7.85 -17.21 8.05
N ALA A 175 -8.53 -17.50 6.94
CA ALA A 175 -8.30 -18.72 6.15
C ALA A 175 -6.87 -18.87 5.60
N PHE A 176 -6.13 -17.76 5.45
CA PHE A 176 -4.81 -17.75 4.79
C PHE A 176 -3.65 -17.47 5.75
N SER A 177 -3.90 -17.03 6.99
CA SER A 177 -2.90 -16.72 8.00
C SER A 177 -3.51 -16.85 9.40
N ARG A 178 -2.74 -17.35 10.37
CA ARG A 178 -3.14 -17.38 11.79
C ARG A 178 -2.75 -16.12 12.56
N GLU A 179 -2.02 -15.22 11.91
CA GLU A 179 -1.50 -13.99 12.51
C GLU A 179 -2.03 -12.78 11.74
N HIS A 180 -2.07 -11.62 12.41
CA HIS A 180 -2.21 -10.36 11.71
C HIS A 180 -1.02 -10.15 10.79
N LEU A 181 -1.29 -9.67 9.58
CA LEU A 181 -0.26 -9.37 8.60
C LEU A 181 -0.48 -7.98 8.02
N LEU A 182 0.62 -7.26 7.85
CA LEU A 182 0.66 -6.11 6.95
C LEU A 182 0.69 -6.63 5.51
N ARG A 183 -0.02 -5.95 4.63
CA ARG A 183 0.01 -6.22 3.20
C ARG A 183 0.22 -4.92 2.45
N ILE A 184 1.20 -4.91 1.56
CA ILE A 184 1.44 -3.83 0.61
C ILE A 184 1.06 -4.32 -0.78
N ASP A 185 0.33 -3.49 -1.53
CA ASP A 185 -0.14 -3.79 -2.88
C ASP A 185 0.54 -2.91 -3.93
N VAL A 186 0.78 -3.48 -5.11
CA VAL A 186 1.26 -2.78 -6.31
C VAL A 186 0.29 -3.04 -7.46
N GLU A 187 0.03 -2.02 -8.27
CA GLU A 187 -0.59 -2.16 -9.58
C GLU A 187 0.40 -1.68 -10.66
N GLY A 188 0.38 -2.32 -11.82
CA GLY A 188 1.23 -1.92 -12.92
C GLY A 188 0.80 -2.47 -14.28
N ARG A 189 1.55 -2.09 -15.31
CA ARG A 189 1.45 -2.55 -16.69
C ARG A 189 2.67 -3.40 -17.02
N LEU A 190 2.46 -4.64 -17.43
CA LEU A 190 3.55 -5.57 -17.73
C LEU A 190 4.43 -5.03 -18.87
N ALA A 191 5.74 -5.11 -18.72
CA ALA A 191 6.66 -4.63 -19.76
C ALA A 191 6.51 -5.40 -21.08
N VAL A 192 6.10 -6.67 -21.02
CA VAL A 192 6.04 -7.56 -22.18
C VAL A 192 4.84 -7.34 -23.10
N ASN A 193 3.71 -6.85 -22.58
CA ASN A 193 2.46 -6.77 -23.34
C ASN A 193 1.48 -5.69 -22.87
N ASP A 194 1.91 -4.79 -21.98
CA ASP A 194 1.11 -3.67 -21.46
C ASP A 194 -0.24 -4.09 -20.83
N ILE A 195 -0.33 -5.34 -20.34
CA ILE A 195 -1.51 -5.81 -19.62
C ILE A 195 -1.47 -5.31 -18.18
N LYS A 196 -2.61 -4.83 -17.67
CA LYS A 196 -2.75 -4.48 -16.26
C LYS A 196 -2.55 -5.74 -15.40
N SER A 197 -1.62 -5.67 -14.45
CA SER A 197 -1.37 -6.70 -13.45
C SER A 197 -1.24 -6.07 -12.06
N SER A 198 -1.41 -6.90 -11.04
CA SER A 198 -1.25 -6.50 -9.65
C SER A 198 -0.52 -7.56 -8.85
N GLY A 199 0.23 -7.08 -7.86
CA GLY A 199 1.02 -7.89 -6.96
C GLY A 199 0.83 -7.43 -5.53
N TYR A 200 1.32 -8.25 -4.59
CA TYR A 200 1.32 -7.88 -3.19
C TYR A 200 2.48 -8.54 -2.44
N ALA A 201 2.89 -7.92 -1.34
CA ALA A 201 3.72 -8.55 -0.33
C ALA A 201 2.99 -8.54 1.01
N SER A 202 3.12 -9.62 1.77
CA SER A 202 2.66 -9.76 3.14
C SER A 202 3.85 -9.78 4.08
N LEU A 203 3.78 -8.98 5.14
CA LEU A 203 4.80 -8.81 6.15
C LEU A 203 4.20 -9.00 7.55
N SER A 204 5.05 -9.31 8.53
CA SER A 204 4.69 -9.24 9.95
C SER A 204 4.22 -7.84 10.34
N VAL A 205 3.49 -7.72 11.45
CA VAL A 205 2.95 -6.44 11.95
C VAL A 205 4.00 -5.41 12.35
N ASP A 206 5.23 -5.85 12.58
CA ASP A 206 6.39 -4.97 12.81
C ASP A 206 7.14 -4.59 11.52
N GLY A 207 6.65 -5.05 10.36
CA GLY A 207 7.23 -4.76 9.05
C GLY A 207 8.59 -5.40 8.77
N LYS A 208 9.14 -6.22 9.68
CA LYS A 208 10.53 -6.72 9.59
C LYS A 208 10.65 -8.05 8.86
N LYS A 209 9.64 -8.91 8.93
CA LYS A 209 9.66 -10.23 8.30
C LYS A 209 8.69 -10.26 7.12
N VAL A 210 9.20 -10.66 5.96
CA VAL A 210 8.37 -10.95 4.80
C VAL A 210 7.79 -12.36 4.94
N ASP A 211 6.47 -12.48 5.03
CA ASP A 211 5.75 -13.76 5.02
C ASP A 211 5.60 -14.29 3.59
N LYS A 212 5.24 -13.40 2.67
CA LYS A 212 4.99 -13.76 1.26
C LYS A 212 5.30 -12.58 0.36
N ASN A 213 6.10 -12.80 -0.67
CA ASN A 213 6.33 -11.80 -1.71
C ASN A 213 5.77 -12.31 -3.04
N ARG A 214 4.73 -11.64 -3.55
CA ARG A 214 4.06 -11.89 -4.84
C ARG A 214 3.86 -10.56 -5.59
N LEU A 215 4.83 -9.66 -5.46
CA LEU A 215 4.84 -8.38 -6.17
C LEU A 215 5.00 -8.58 -7.68
N ILE A 216 5.78 -9.60 -8.03
CA ILE A 216 6.01 -10.14 -9.36
C ILE A 216 5.56 -11.60 -9.28
N LYS A 217 4.61 -12.03 -10.10
CA LYS A 217 4.09 -13.40 -10.08
C LYS A 217 4.70 -14.22 -11.19
#